data_AF-A0AAV0TAU0-F1
#
_entry.id   AF-A0AAV0TAU0-F1
#
_cell.length_a   1.000
_cell.length_b   1.000
_cell.length_c   1.000
_cell.angle_alpha   90.00
_cell.angle_beta   90.00
_cell.angle_gamma   90.00
#
_symmetry.space_group_name_H-M   'P 1'
#
loop_
_entity.id
_entity.type
_entity.pdbx_description
1 polymer ?
#
loop_
_entity_poly.entity_id
_entity_poly.type
_entity_poly.pdbx_seq_one_letter_code
_entity_poly.pdbx_strand_id
1 'polypeptide(L)'
;MKLGRGINIEHIKRMTLRTMRERTDGQPETLAFLDALERNDFDEAQCKREARQMMLVLDEKRKRRAAEHRSTLNFHVIRMMKSHHGPRR
;
A
#
# COMPACT_ATOMS: atom_id res chain seq x y z
N MET A 1 25.41 13.34 8.80
CA MET A 1 25.75 12.08 9.52
C MET A 1 26.17 11.04 8.48
N LYS A 2 27.39 10.49 8.60
CA LYS A 2 27.88 9.43 7.70
C LYS A 2 27.41 8.08 8.26
N LEU A 3 26.42 7.48 7.62
CA LEU A 3 26.08 6.07 7.83
C LEU A 3 27.28 5.24 7.36
N GLY A 4 27.74 4.29 8.18
CA GLY A 4 28.93 3.48 7.93
C GLY A 4 28.91 2.83 6.53
N ARG A 5 30.09 2.84 5.88
CA ARG A 5 30.47 2.21 4.60
C ARG A 5 29.31 1.54 3.83
N GLY A 6 28.75 2.26 2.85
CA GLY A 6 28.06 1.66 1.70
C GLY A 6 26.62 2.15 1.44
N ILE A 7 25.92 2.69 2.45
CA ILE A 7 24.51 3.09 2.30
C ILE A 7 24.38 4.60 2.48
N ASN A 8 24.31 5.33 1.36
CA ASN A 8 24.05 6.77 1.32
C ASN A 8 22.56 7.05 1.62
N ILE A 9 22.23 8.18 2.26
CA ILE A 9 20.86 8.66 2.49
C ILE A 9 20.05 8.68 1.18
N GLU A 10 20.67 9.05 0.07
CA GLU A 10 20.04 9.02 -1.26
C GLU A 10 19.70 7.60 -1.75
N HIS A 11 20.41 6.58 -1.28
CA HIS A 11 20.10 5.19 -1.56
C HIS A 11 18.86 4.75 -0.76
N ILE A 12 18.79 5.13 0.52
CA ILE A 12 17.63 4.88 1.40
C ILE A 12 16.39 5.60 0.87
N LYS A 13 16.51 6.87 0.47
CA LYS A 13 15.40 7.62 -0.14
C LYS A 13 14.90 6.93 -1.41
N ARG A 14 15.78 6.50 -2.32
CA ARG A 14 15.38 5.77 -3.53
C ARG A 14 14.67 4.45 -3.23
N MET A 15 15.18 3.67 -2.29
CA MET A 15 14.53 2.42 -1.87
C MET A 15 13.16 2.67 -1.21
N THR A 16 13.03 3.74 -0.42
CA THR A 16 11.81 4.10 0.30
C THR A 16 10.75 4.74 -0.61
N LEU A 17 11.15 5.64 -1.51
CA LEU A 17 10.28 6.24 -2.53
C LEU A 17 9.68 5.19 -3.47
N ARG A 18 10.43 4.12 -3.78
CA ARG A 18 9.91 2.99 -4.57
C ARG A 18 8.79 2.25 -3.84
N THR A 19 8.83 2.19 -2.51
CA THR A 19 7.79 1.59 -1.67
C THR A 19 6.60 2.54 -1.44
N MET A 20 6.84 3.86 -1.38
CA MET A 20 5.82 4.88 -1.11
C MET A 20 5.08 5.42 -2.33
N ARG A 21 5.42 5.00 -3.56
CA ARG A 21 4.50 5.20 -4.70
C ARG A 21 3.26 4.34 -4.45
N GLU A 22 2.30 4.94 -3.76
CA GLU A 22 0.98 4.40 -3.46
C GLU A 22 0.38 3.81 -4.72
N ARG A 23 0.29 2.48 -4.71
CA ARG A 23 -0.32 1.76 -5.80
C ARG A 23 -1.83 2.02 -5.76
N THR A 24 -2.32 2.58 -6.86
CA THR A 24 -3.76 2.67 -7.18
C THR A 24 -4.36 1.31 -7.52
N ASP A 25 -3.65 0.21 -7.26
CA ASP A 25 -4.14 -1.17 -7.35
C ASP A 25 -5.50 -1.28 -6.62
N GLY A 26 -6.55 -1.62 -7.39
CA GLY A 26 -7.93 -1.76 -6.93
C GLY A 26 -8.82 -0.52 -7.09
N GLN A 27 -8.26 0.64 -7.44
CA GLN A 27 -9.04 1.86 -7.67
C GLN A 27 -10.03 1.71 -8.84
N PRO A 28 -9.66 1.18 -10.04
CA PRO A 28 -10.62 1.08 -11.13
C PRO A 28 -11.75 0.09 -10.83
N GLU A 29 -11.47 -1.03 -10.16
CA GLU A 29 -12.50 -2.01 -9.77
C GLU A 29 -13.43 -1.49 -8.68
N THR A 30 -12.90 -0.67 -7.75
CA THR A 30 -13.73 0.00 -6.74
C THR A 30 -14.64 1.04 -7.38
N LEU A 31 -14.13 1.84 -8.31
CA LEU A 31 -14.94 2.82 -9.04
C LEU A 31 -16.01 2.14 -9.90
N ALA A 32 -15.67 1.05 -10.60
CA ALA A 32 -16.63 0.29 -11.39
C ALA A 32 -17.78 -0.30 -10.54
N PHE A 33 -17.49 -0.71 -9.30
CA PHE A 33 -18.53 -1.14 -8.37
C PHE A 33 -19.43 0.01 -7.89
N LEU A 34 -18.86 1.18 -7.59
CA LEU A 34 -19.63 2.36 -7.21
C LEU A 34 -20.53 2.85 -8.36
N ASP A 35 -20.01 2.88 -9.58
CA ASP A 35 -20.79 3.21 -10.79
C ASP A 35 -21.93 2.21 -11.02
N ALA A 36 -21.69 0.92 -10.73
CA ALA A 36 -22.72 -0.10 -10.83
C ALA A 36 -23.79 0.06 -9.75
N LEU A 37 -23.40 0.40 -8.50
CA LEU A 37 -24.35 0.69 -7.43
C LEU A 37 -25.22 1.90 -7.80
N GLU A 38 -24.62 2.99 -8.27
CA GLU A 38 -25.35 4.19 -8.68
C GLU A 38 -26.39 3.88 -9.77
N ARG A 39 -26.04 3.04 -10.75
CA ARG A 39 -26.93 2.66 -11.86
C ARG A 39 -28.08 1.73 -11.45
N ASN A 40 -27.95 1.00 -10.35
CA ASN A 40 -28.94 0.03 -9.88
C ASN A 40 -29.60 0.50 -8.57
N ASP A 41 -29.72 1.80 -8.33
CA ASP A 41 -30.34 2.38 -7.13
C ASP A 41 -29.76 1.83 -5.81
N PHE A 42 -28.46 1.57 -5.79
CA PHE A 42 -27.72 0.97 -4.68
C PHE A 42 -28.18 -0.44 -4.28
N ASP A 43 -28.85 -1.17 -5.19
CA ASP A 43 -29.17 -2.59 -5.00
C ASP A 43 -27.94 -3.47 -5.24
N GLU A 44 -27.27 -3.85 -4.15
CA GLU A 44 -26.10 -4.73 -4.17
C GLU A 44 -26.39 -6.09 -4.84
N ALA A 45 -27.65 -6.57 -4.81
CA ALA A 45 -28.01 -7.85 -5.42
C ALA A 45 -27.81 -7.85 -6.94
N GLN A 46 -27.82 -6.68 -7.58
CA GLN A 46 -27.63 -6.48 -9.01
C GLN A 46 -26.16 -6.25 -9.38
N CYS A 47 -25.31 -5.86 -8.42
CA CYS A 47 -23.89 -5.55 -8.62
C CYS A 47 -22.95 -6.69 -8.20
N LYS A 48 -23.46 -7.93 -8.10
CA LYS A 48 -22.70 -9.10 -7.60
C LYS A 48 -21.41 -9.38 -8.38
N ARG A 49 -21.34 -9.03 -9.66
CA ARG A 49 -20.15 -9.25 -10.49
C ARG A 49 -19.05 -8.27 -10.10
N GLU A 50 -19.37 -7.00 -10.07
CA GLU A 50 -18.48 -5.89 -9.75
C GLU A 50 -18.02 -5.99 -8.30
N ALA A 51 -18.92 -6.34 -7.38
CA ALA A 51 -18.60 -6.62 -5.98
C ALA A 51 -17.55 -7.74 -5.85
N ARG A 52 -17.72 -8.85 -6.57
CA ARG A 52 -16.76 -9.96 -6.58
C ARG A 52 -15.40 -9.53 -7.13
N GLN A 53 -15.37 -8.78 -8.23
CA GLN A 53 -14.13 -8.31 -8.83
C GLN A 53 -13.39 -7.34 -7.89
N MET A 54 -14.10 -6.39 -7.28
CA MET A 54 -13.53 -5.48 -6.28
C MET A 54 -12.95 -6.28 -5.09
N MET A 55 -13.70 -7.24 -4.55
CA MET A 55 -13.23 -8.06 -3.42
C MET A 55 -11.97 -8.87 -3.75
N LEU A 56 -11.87 -9.45 -4.96
CA LEU A 56 -10.68 -10.19 -5.39
C LEU A 56 -9.44 -9.29 -5.39
N VAL A 57 -9.55 -8.07 -5.94
CA VAL A 57 -8.43 -7.14 -5.99
C VAL A 57 -8.06 -6.63 -4.59
N LEU A 58 -9.04 -6.36 -3.74
CA LEU A 58 -8.79 -5.97 -2.35
C LEU A 58 -8.13 -7.09 -1.54
N ASP A 59 -8.51 -8.35 -1.76
CA ASP A 59 -7.89 -9.50 -1.10
C ASP A 59 -6.46 -9.74 -1.60
N GLU A 60 -6.20 -9.61 -2.90
CA GLU A 60 -4.84 -9.62 -3.44
C GLU A 60 -3.98 -8.49 -2.87
N LYS A 61 -4.54 -7.28 -2.75
CA LYS A 61 -3.89 -6.14 -2.11
C LYS A 61 -3.55 -6.43 -0.64
N ARG A 62 -4.47 -7.08 0.09
CA ARG A 62 -4.24 -7.50 1.47
C ARG A 62 -3.11 -8.54 1.56
N LYS A 63 -3.11 -9.55 0.69
CA LYS A 63 -2.06 -10.57 0.60
C LYS A 63 -0.70 -9.96 0.25
N ARG A 64 -0.66 -9.01 -0.69
CA ARG A 64 0.56 -8.25 -1.05
C ARG A 64 1.07 -7.44 0.14
N ARG A 65 0.21 -6.70 0.85
CA ARG A 65 0.61 -5.97 2.07
C ARG A 65 1.17 -6.92 3.13
N ALA A 66 0.53 -8.06 3.35
CA ALA A 66 1.05 -9.07 4.28
C ALA A 66 2.43 -9.60 3.85
N ALA A 67 2.68 -9.76 2.54
CA ALA A 67 3.98 -10.13 2.01
C ALA A 67 5.02 -9.00 2.10
N GLU A 68 4.64 -7.74 1.92
CA GLU A 68 5.49 -6.55 2.10
C GLU A 68 5.83 -6.31 3.57
N HIS A 69 4.94 -6.69 4.49
CA HIS A 69 5.17 -6.70 5.94
C HIS A 69 6.04 -7.89 6.41
N ARG A 70 6.44 -8.83 5.53
CA ARG A 70 7.56 -9.71 5.86
C ARG A 70 8.82 -8.86 5.96
N SER A 71 9.63 -9.12 6.98
CA SER A 71 10.80 -8.30 7.35
C SER A 71 11.76 -8.09 6.18
N THR A 72 11.58 -7.01 5.43
CA THR A 72 12.50 -6.59 4.38
C THR A 72 13.54 -5.63 4.96
N LEU A 73 14.69 -5.49 4.31
CA LEU A 73 15.70 -4.49 4.69
C LEU A 73 15.07 -3.08 4.79
N ASN A 74 14.15 -2.73 3.88
CA ASN A 74 13.41 -1.47 3.90
C ASN A 74 12.54 -1.32 5.16
N PHE A 75 11.85 -2.37 5.60
CA PHE A 75 11.08 -2.36 6.83
C PHE A 75 11.96 -2.03 8.05
N HIS A 76 13.14 -2.65 8.16
CA HIS A 76 14.08 -2.37 9.24
C HIS A 76 14.67 -0.97 9.17
N VAL A 77 15.03 -0.48 7.98
CA VAL A 77 15.56 0.88 7.79
C VAL A 77 14.51 1.92 8.19
N ILE A 78 13.27 1.80 7.72
CA ILE A 78 12.17 2.72 8.07
C ILE A 78 11.88 2.67 9.59
N ARG A 79 11.87 1.46 10.19
CA ARG A 79 11.66 1.30 11.63
C ARG A 79 12.77 1.96 12.45
N MET A 80 14.03 1.74 12.10
CA MET A 80 15.17 2.38 12.79
C MET A 80 15.13 3.90 12.66
N MET A 81 14.79 4.43 11.48
CA MET A 81 14.66 5.87 11.28
C MET A 81 13.50 6.48 12.10
N LYS A 82 12.35 5.80 12.17
CA LYS A 82 11.20 6.25 12.98
C LYS A 82 11.50 6.22 14.49
N SER A 83 12.22 5.21 14.98
CA SER A 83 12.63 5.12 16.39
C SER A 83 13.68 6.17 16.80
N HIS A 84 14.49 6.66 15.85
CA HIS A 84 15.44 7.75 16.10
C HIS A 84 14.81 9.15 16.12
N HIS A 85 13.49 9.28 15.90
CA HIS A 85 12.73 10.53 16.00
C HIS A 85 11.67 10.47 17.12
N GLY A 86 12.05 9.92 18.29
CA GLY A 86 11.36 10.13 19.57
C GLY A 86 11.82 11.42 20.26
N PRO A 87 11.01 12.01 21.16
CA PRO A 87 10.86 13.45 21.31
C PRO A 87 12.13 14.13 21.83
N ARG A 88 12.55 15.20 21.15
CA ARG A 88 13.37 16.23 21.79
C ARG A 88 12.51 16.83 22.92
N ARG A 89 12.83 16.44 24.15
CA ARG A 89 12.59 17.30 25.33
C ARG A 89 13.46 18.55 25.20
#